data_AF-A0A517D496-F1
#
_entry.id   AF-A0A517D496-F1
#
_cell.length_a   1.000
_cell.length_b   1.000
_cell.length_c   1.000
_cell.angle_alpha   90.00
_cell.angle_beta   90.00
_cell.angle_gamma   90.00
#
_symmetry.space_group_name_H-M   'P 1'
#
loop_
_entity.id
_entity.type
_entity.pdbx_description
1 polymer ?
#
loop_
_entity_poly.entity_id
_entity_poly.type
_entity_poly.pdbx_seq_one_letter_code
_entity_poly.pdbx_strand_id
1 'polypeptide(L)' 'MKLYEVIVMNVFGTDISHFVVAKNEDNAKKMVLDYYSAHDDGIRPTVTMYDLAVSGPIEPENYADEVMLA' A
#
# COMPACT_ATOMS: atom_id res chain seq x y z
N MET A 1 2.70 16.61 -2.02
CA MET A 1 2.19 15.34 -1.47
C MET A 1 1.09 14.87 -2.39
N LYS A 2 1.06 13.58 -2.71
CA LYS A 2 0.13 12.99 -3.68
C LYS A 2 -0.38 11.66 -3.12
N LEU A 3 -1.54 11.22 -3.60
CA LEU A 3 -2.09 9.90 -3.27
C LEU A 3 -1.33 8.83 -4.07
N TYR A 4 -0.97 7.74 -3.42
CA TYR A 4 -0.35 6.55 -4.02
C TYR A 4 -1.10 5.32 -3.55
N GLU A 5 -1.25 4.35 -4.43
CA GLU A 5 -1.64 3.00 -4.07
C GLU A 5 -0.38 2.16 -3.96
N VAL A 6 -0.22 1.47 -2.84
CA VAL A 6 0.84 0.50 -2.63
C VAL A 6 0.18 -0.87 -2.48
N ILE A 7 0.56 -1.81 -3.34
CA ILE A 7 -0.01 -3.15 -3.38
C ILE A 7 1.01 -4.10 -2.76
N VAL A 8 0.62 -4.76 -1.67
CA VAL A 8 1.36 -5.89 -1.09
C VAL A 8 1.01 -7.12 -1.90
N MET A 9 1.98 -7.67 -2.63
CA MET A 9 1.74 -8.77 -3.57
C MET A 9 1.93 -10.12 -2.89
N ASN A 10 0.90 -10.96 -2.91
CA ASN A 10 0.95 -12.39 -2.57
C ASN A 10 1.63 -12.77 -1.22
N VAL A 11 1.78 -11.84 -0.27
CA VAL A 11 2.37 -12.15 1.05
C VAL A 11 1.39 -12.94 1.93
N PHE A 12 0.10 -12.64 1.81
CA PHE A 12 -0.96 -13.25 2.59
C PHE A 12 -1.85 -14.19 1.75
N GLY A 13 -1.31 -14.70 0.64
CA GLY A 13 -2.07 -15.49 -0.35
C GLY A 13 -3.05 -14.69 -1.20
N THR A 14 -3.02 -13.36 -1.08
CA THR A 14 -3.79 -12.39 -1.87
C THR A 14 -3.01 -11.09 -1.98
N ASP A 15 -3.36 -10.27 -2.97
CA ASP A 15 -2.89 -8.90 -3.08
C ASP A 15 -3.70 -7.99 -2.15
N ILE A 16 -3.04 -7.02 -1.52
CA ILE A 16 -3.66 -6.07 -0.59
C ILE A 16 -3.25 -4.64 -0.97
N SER A 17 -4.22 -3.81 -1.34
CA SER A 17 -4.00 -2.39 -1.65
C SER A 17 -4.05 -1.50 -0.41
N HIS A 18 -3.11 -0.56 -0.34
CA HIS A 18 -3.05 0.50 0.67
C HIS A 18 -2.97 1.86 -0.02
N PHE A 19 -3.89 2.77 0.30
CA PHE A 19 -3.86 4.14 -0.20
C PHE A 19 -3.16 5.06 0.81
N VAL A 20 -2.07 5.69 0.40
CA VAL A 20 -1.25 6.55 1.26
C VAL A 20 -0.95 7.89 0.60
N VAL A 21 -0.92 8.96 1.40
CA VAL A 21 -0.48 10.28 0.95
C VAL A 21 1.00 10.45 1.22
N ALA A 22 1.82 10.45 0.17
CA ALA A 22 3.27 10.49 0.28
C ALA A 22 3.88 11.62 -0.56
N LYS A 23 5.18 11.88 -0.36
CA LYS A 23 5.93 12.85 -1.17
C LYS A 23 6.38 12.25 -2.50
N ASN A 24 6.63 10.96 -2.54
CA ASN A 24 7.09 10.16 -3.67
C ASN A 24 6.78 8.67 -3.41
N GLU A 25 7.04 7.83 -4.41
CA GLU A 25 6.81 6.38 -4.37
C GLU A 25 7.60 5.67 -3.26
N ASP A 26 8.88 6.01 -3.06
CA ASP A 26 9.70 5.39 -2.02
C ASP A 26 9.15 5.65 -0.62
N ASN A 27 8.67 6.87 -0.37
CA ASN A 27 8.00 7.21 0.90
C ASN A 27 6.68 6.46 1.04
N ALA A 28 5.91 6.27 -0.04
CA ALA A 28 4.67 5.50 -0.01
C ALA A 28 4.93 4.04 0.40
N LYS A 29 5.89 3.38 -0.26
CA LYS A 29 6.30 2.02 0.08
C LYS A 29 6.81 1.92 1.52
N LYS A 30 7.66 2.87 1.94
CA LYS A 30 8.17 2.91 3.31
C LYS A 30 7.06 3.03 4.36
N MET A 31 6.05 3.87 4.12
CA MET A 31 4.91 4.01 5.05
C MET A 31 4.15 2.70 5.23
N VAL A 32 3.92 1.95 4.14
CA VAL A 32 3.26 0.63 4.21
C VAL A 32 4.16 -0.42 4.86
N LEU A 33 5.45 -0.41 4.55
CA LEU A 33 6.42 -1.30 5.22
C LEU A 33 6.47 -1.05 6.74
N ASP A 34 6.53 0.22 7.15
CA ASP A 34 6.55 0.62 8.55
C ASP A 34 5.24 0.21 9.26
N TYR A 35 4.08 0.28 8.57
CA TYR A 35 2.80 -0.22 9.08
C TYR A 35 2.85 -1.72 9.39
N TYR A 36 3.29 -2.55 8.45
CA TYR A 36 3.38 -4.00 8.69
C TYR A 36 4.43 -4.35 9.74
N SER A 37 5.58 -3.66 9.74
CA SER A 37 6.64 -3.85 10.74
C SER A 37 6.16 -3.53 12.15
N ALA A 38 5.31 -2.51 12.32
CA ALA A 38 4.73 -2.15 13.60
C ALA A 38 3.65 -3.14 14.11
N HIS A 39 3.09 -3.96 13.21
CA HIS A 39 2.06 -4.95 13.51
C HIS A 39 2.57 -6.39 13.35
N ASP A 40 3.88 -6.58 13.24
CA ASP A 40 4.49 -7.90 13.15
C ASP A 40 4.35 -8.61 14.51
N ASP A 41 3.59 -9.71 14.51
CA ASP A 41 3.37 -10.57 15.67
C ASP A 41 4.34 -11.78 15.69
N GLY A 42 5.23 -11.89 14.70
CA GLY A 42 6.15 -13.02 14.54
C GLY A 42 5.49 -14.32 14.07
N ILE A 43 4.18 -14.30 13.79
CA ILE A 43 3.40 -15.45 13.31
C ILE A 43 3.03 -15.25 11.84
N ARG A 44 2.71 -14.01 11.45
CA ARG A 44 2.34 -13.67 10.07
C ARG A 44 3.57 -13.56 9.16
N PRO A 45 3.41 -13.80 7.85
CA PRO A 45 4.46 -13.54 6.88
C PRO A 45 4.93 -12.08 6.93
N THR A 46 6.24 -11.87 6.93
CA THR A 46 6.86 -10.55 6.94
C THR A 46 6.73 -9.90 5.57
N VAL A 47 6.22 -8.67 5.53
CA VAL A 47 6.23 -7.84 4.32
C VAL A 47 7.59 -7.18 4.16
N THR A 48 8.18 -7.26 2.97
CA THR A 48 9.44 -6.62 2.60
C THR A 48 9.24 -5.61 1.46
N MET A 49 10.24 -4.78 1.18
CA MET A 49 10.17 -3.83 0.06
C MET A 49 9.99 -4.50 -1.31
N TYR A 50 10.41 -5.75 -1.48
CA TYR A 50 10.25 -6.49 -2.74
C TYR A 50 8.81 -6.93 -2.98
N ASP A 51 8.02 -7.02 -1.91
CA ASP A 51 6.62 -7.40 -1.95
C ASP A 51 5.70 -6.22 -2.28
N LEU A 52 6.26 -5.01 -2.42
CA LEU A 52 5.50 -3.77 -2.63
C LEU A 52 5.60 -3.29 -4.08
N ALA A 53 4.48 -3.38 -4.80
CA ALA A 53 4.25 -2.59 -5.99
C ALA A 53 3.65 -1.23 -5.62
N VAL A 54 3.92 -0.19 -6.41
CA VAL A 54 3.32 1.13 -6.20
C VAL A 54 2.75 1.62 -7.52
N SER A 55 1.57 2.20 -7.45
CA SER A 55 0.88 2.85 -8.55
C SER A 55 0.58 4.28 -8.16
N GLY A 56 0.92 5.22 -9.04
CA GLY A 56 0.62 6.63 -8.84
C GLY A 56 1.68 7.58 -9.37
N PRO A 57 1.56 8.89 -9.08
CA PRO A 57 0.52 9.48 -8.24
C PRO A 57 -0.88 9.30 -8.84
N ILE A 58 -1.83 8.95 -7.97
CA ILE A 58 -3.23 8.75 -8.34
C ILE A 58 -3.96 10.07 -8.21
N GLU A 59 -4.73 10.43 -9.23
CA GLU A 59 -5.71 11.50 -9.13
C GLU A 59 -6.95 10.92 -8.45
N PRO A 60 -7.46 11.51 -7.35
CA PRO A 60 -8.61 10.96 -6.61
C PRO A 60 -9.85 10.71 -7.48
N GLU A 61 -9.98 11.48 -8.56
CA GLU A 61 -11.05 11.36 -9.56
C GLU A 61 -11.02 9.99 -10.28
N ASN A 62 -9.84 9.38 -10.43
CA ASN A 62 -9.68 8.07 -11.08
C ASN A 62 -10.15 6.89 -10.23
N TYR A 63 -10.49 7.10 -8.95
CA TYR A 63 -11.00 6.07 -8.04
C TYR A 63 -12.48 6.28 -7.64
N ALA A 64 -13.11 7.36 -8.13
CA ALA A 64 -14.52 7.64 -7.88
C ALA A 64 -15.46 6.53 -8.42
N ASP A 65 -15.02 5.78 -9.42
CA ASP A 65 -15.81 4.74 -10.07
C ASP A 65 -15.74 3.37 -9.36
N GLU A 66 -14.79 3.10 -8.46
CA GLU A 66 -14.62 1.75 -7.90
C GLU A 66 -15.04 1.57 -6.43
N VAL A 67 -15.07 2.59 -5.56
CA VAL A 67 -15.53 2.38 -4.17
C VAL A 67 -16.16 3.63 -3.54
N MET A 68 -17.49 3.72 -3.61
CA MET A 68 -18.31 4.31 -2.56
C MET A 68 -19.29 3.22 -2.08
N LEU A 69 -18.78 2.26 -1.30
CA LEU A 69 -19.63 1.48 -0.42
C LEU A 69 -19.74 2.26 0.90
N ALA A 70 -20.93 2.82 1.13
CA ALA A 70 -21.35 3.52 2.33
C ALA A 70 -21.46 2.60 3.55
#